data_AF-A0A2W0AUC8-F1
#
_entry.id   AF-A0A2W0AUC8-F1
#
_cell.length_a   1.000
_cell.length_b   1.000
_cell.length_c   1.000
_cell.angle_alpha   90.00
_cell.angle_beta   90.00
_cell.angle_gamma   90.00
#
_symmetry.space_group_name_H-M   'P 1'
#
loop_
_entity.id
_entity.type
_entity.pdbx_description
1 polymer ?
#
loop_
_entity_poly.entity_id
_entity_poly.type
_entity_poly.pdbx_seq_one_letter_code
_entity_poly.pdbx_strand_id
1 'polypeptide(L)'
;MNPNLSISPKVFQESTTVARAESLRAMFWWRSSTLWECFPVRKSGQRKISKVWRSGSAAFSSGCSRARVAAAKQRPPITTHYHVQVPDCALFVGKQDWARKTMEEAKSKRIAAQIEADGRQSLELQRTKAFSYSCMNLRGLIELAQLGDVVGGDLWHYQSSDARSIRRAVDYLLPCATGEKKWEYKQLVGLDPTELTSGLLQASVGYGDAVYERAAETIGTKSGESVLRLAIRIRKEASPGGN
;
A
#
# COMPACT_ATOMS: atom_id res chain seq x y z
N MET A 1 30.61 24.11 2.10
CA MET A 1 30.33 22.65 2.06
C MET A 1 31.19 22.05 0.96
N ASN A 2 32.03 21.08 1.32
CA ASN A 2 33.11 20.54 0.48
C ASN A 2 32.57 19.40 -0.42
N PRO A 3 32.78 19.41 -1.76
CA PRO A 3 32.09 18.50 -2.69
C PRO A 3 32.69 17.08 -2.83
N ASN A 4 33.71 16.71 -2.05
CA ASN A 4 34.41 15.42 -2.20
C ASN A 4 34.41 14.57 -0.93
N LEU A 5 33.26 14.00 -0.57
CA LEU A 5 33.20 12.84 0.34
C LEU A 5 32.63 11.65 -0.41
N SER A 6 33.51 10.75 -0.88
CA SER A 6 33.11 9.41 -1.31
C SER A 6 32.73 8.61 -0.07
N ILE A 7 31.45 8.28 0.04
CA ILE A 7 30.94 7.41 1.10
C ILE A 7 30.99 5.98 0.57
N SER A 8 31.68 5.10 1.28
CA SER A 8 31.92 3.72 0.86
C SER A 8 30.62 2.88 0.83
N PRO A 9 30.52 1.84 -0.03
CA PRO A 9 29.28 1.11 -0.28
C PRO A 9 28.70 0.33 0.92
N LYS A 10 29.46 0.16 2.02
CA LYS A 10 29.06 -0.68 3.16
C LYS A 10 28.07 -0.03 4.12
N VAL A 11 27.88 1.29 4.09
CA VAL A 11 26.91 1.99 4.97
C VAL A 11 25.50 2.06 4.34
N PHE A 12 25.32 1.53 3.12
CA PHE A 12 24.10 1.73 2.32
C PHE A 12 22.91 0.82 2.70
N GLN A 13 23.12 -0.25 3.48
CA GLN A 13 22.07 -1.22 3.81
C GLN A 13 21.26 -0.89 5.09
N GLU A 14 21.80 -0.11 6.02
CA GLU A 14 21.18 0.07 7.35
C GLU A 14 20.18 1.26 7.42
N SER A 15 20.15 2.15 6.43
CA SER A 15 19.34 3.38 6.48
C SER A 15 17.86 3.22 6.08
N THR A 16 17.39 2.00 5.81
CA THR A 16 16.07 1.78 5.20
C THR A 16 14.89 2.12 6.11
N THR A 17 15.03 2.14 7.44
CA THR A 17 13.88 2.30 8.35
C THR A 17 13.46 3.76 8.55
N VAL A 18 14.42 4.66 8.75
CA VAL A 18 14.14 6.10 8.96
C VAL A 18 13.74 6.78 7.65
N ALA A 19 14.44 6.47 6.55
CA ALA A 19 14.09 6.98 5.23
C ALA A 19 12.70 6.49 4.74
N ARG A 20 12.28 5.28 5.13
CA ARG A 20 10.91 4.77 4.89
C ARG A 20 9.86 5.54 5.68
N ALA A 21 10.10 5.82 6.96
CA ALA A 21 9.16 6.55 7.81
C ALA A 21 8.94 7.99 7.30
N GLU A 22 9.99 8.66 6.82
CA GLU A 22 9.87 10.00 6.24
C GLU A 22 9.18 10.00 4.87
N SER A 23 9.42 8.99 4.04
CA SER A 23 8.75 8.85 2.74
C SER A 23 7.25 8.55 2.90
N LEU A 24 6.88 7.69 3.86
CA LEU A 24 5.48 7.39 4.18
C LEU A 24 4.74 8.58 4.78
N ARG A 25 5.42 9.38 5.63
CA ARG A 25 4.87 10.66 6.11
C ARG A 25 4.63 11.62 4.96
N ALA A 26 5.59 11.77 4.04
CA ALA A 26 5.44 12.65 2.88
C ALA A 26 4.31 12.18 1.92
N MET A 27 4.17 10.87 1.71
CA MET A 27 3.06 10.27 0.95
C MET A 27 1.69 10.57 1.59
N PHE A 28 1.58 10.39 2.91
CA PHE A 28 0.35 10.69 3.66
C PHE A 28 -0.01 12.17 3.54
N TRP A 29 0.97 13.07 3.62
CA TRP A 29 0.76 14.51 3.46
C TRP A 29 0.40 14.89 2.01
N TRP A 30 0.98 14.27 0.98
CA TRP A 30 0.60 14.51 -0.42
C TRP A 30 -0.84 14.05 -0.72
N ARG A 31 -1.22 12.84 -0.29
CA ARG A 31 -2.60 12.34 -0.40
C ARG A 31 -3.60 13.18 0.41
N SER A 32 -3.16 13.76 1.53
CA SER A 32 -4.00 14.67 2.33
C SER A 32 -4.09 16.08 1.77
N SER A 33 -3.08 16.56 1.03
CA SER A 33 -3.05 17.91 0.45
C SER A 33 -3.79 18.00 -0.88
N THR A 34 -3.87 16.93 -1.66
CA THR A 34 -4.78 16.83 -2.82
C THR A 34 -6.26 16.89 -2.40
N LEU A 35 -6.62 16.38 -1.22
CA LEU A 35 -7.95 16.57 -0.63
C LEU A 35 -8.19 18.00 -0.10
N TRP A 36 -7.12 18.74 0.23
CA TRP A 36 -7.19 20.08 0.82
C TRP A 36 -7.40 21.20 -0.22
N GLU A 37 -7.00 21.01 -1.47
CA GLU A 37 -7.27 21.98 -2.56
C GLU A 37 -8.78 22.22 -2.79
N CYS A 38 -9.65 21.39 -2.21
CA CYS A 38 -11.11 21.53 -2.23
C CYS A 38 -11.71 22.41 -1.11
N PHE A 39 -10.93 22.93 -0.14
CA PHE A 39 -11.44 23.71 1.00
C PHE A 39 -11.00 25.20 0.97
N PRO A 40 -11.92 26.19 1.05
CA PRO A 40 -11.55 27.60 1.05
C PRO A 40 -11.36 28.15 2.47
N VAL A 41 -10.13 28.31 2.99
CA VAL A 41 -9.89 29.05 4.27
C VAL A 41 -8.60 29.93 4.28
N ARG A 42 -8.73 31.06 5.00
CA ARG A 42 -7.94 32.32 5.16
C ARG A 42 -6.40 32.30 5.16
N LYS A 43 -5.86 33.43 4.66
CA LYS A 43 -4.46 33.77 4.30
C LYS A 43 -3.39 33.74 5.40
N SER A 44 -3.69 33.77 6.70
CA SER A 44 -2.66 33.94 7.75
C SER A 44 -1.93 32.65 8.16
N GLY A 45 -2.49 31.47 7.90
CA GLY A 45 -1.85 30.17 8.15
C GLY A 45 -0.82 29.74 7.08
N GLN A 46 -0.80 30.40 5.92
CA GLN A 46 -0.08 29.93 4.73
C GLN A 46 1.46 29.95 4.85
N ARG A 47 2.07 30.84 5.64
CA ARG A 47 3.54 30.96 5.71
C ARG A 47 4.23 29.80 6.45
N LYS A 48 3.73 29.40 7.62
CA LYS A 48 4.29 28.25 8.37
C LYS A 48 4.08 26.94 7.59
N ILE A 49 2.90 26.79 6.99
CA ILE A 49 2.54 25.62 6.16
C ILE A 49 3.41 25.56 4.90
N SER A 50 3.70 26.69 4.23
CA SER A 50 4.55 26.71 3.03
C SER A 50 6.00 26.27 3.26
N LYS A 51 6.53 26.46 4.48
CA LYS A 51 7.89 26.04 4.83
C LYS A 51 7.94 24.53 5.07
N VAL A 52 6.96 23.99 5.79
CA VAL A 52 6.78 22.54 5.99
C VAL A 52 6.49 21.83 4.66
N TRP A 53 5.68 22.44 3.79
CA TRP A 53 5.38 21.94 2.45
C TRP A 53 6.64 21.87 1.57
N ARG A 54 7.45 22.93 1.54
CA ARG A 54 8.74 22.93 0.81
C ARG A 54 9.70 21.87 1.32
N SER A 55 9.79 21.69 2.64
CA SER A 55 10.64 20.68 3.27
C SER A 55 10.16 19.25 2.95
N GLY A 56 8.85 18.98 3.07
CA GLY A 56 8.26 17.68 2.74
C GLY A 56 8.37 17.34 1.25
N SER A 57 8.12 18.32 0.37
CA SER A 57 8.28 18.16 -1.08
C SER A 57 9.74 17.92 -1.48
N ALA A 58 10.71 18.54 -0.82
CA ALA A 58 12.13 18.32 -1.08
C ALA A 58 12.60 16.93 -0.63
N ALA A 59 12.12 16.46 0.53
CA ALA A 59 12.38 15.11 1.01
C ALA A 59 11.76 14.04 0.08
N PHE A 60 10.51 14.26 -0.36
CA PHE A 60 9.83 13.38 -1.30
C PHE A 60 10.53 13.37 -2.67
N SER A 61 10.88 14.54 -3.22
CA SER A 61 11.65 14.65 -4.47
C SER A 61 13.02 13.95 -4.39
N SER A 62 13.69 14.02 -3.24
CA SER A 62 14.92 13.28 -2.98
C SER A 62 14.69 11.76 -2.90
N GLY A 63 13.61 11.32 -2.27
CA GLY A 63 13.15 9.91 -2.25
C GLY A 63 12.86 9.39 -3.65
N CYS A 64 12.18 10.18 -4.47
CA CYS A 64 11.87 9.86 -5.87
C CYS A 64 13.12 9.78 -6.75
N SER A 65 14.10 10.64 -6.50
CA SER A 65 15.39 10.60 -7.18
C SER A 65 16.16 9.32 -6.83
N ARG A 66 16.12 8.87 -5.57
CA ARG A 66 16.72 7.60 -5.13
C ARG A 66 16.00 6.38 -5.70
N ALA A 67 14.66 6.38 -5.71
CA ALA A 67 13.85 5.32 -6.33
C ALA A 67 14.13 5.19 -7.84
N ARG A 68 14.32 6.31 -8.54
CA ARG A 68 14.71 6.33 -9.96
C ARG A 68 16.10 5.72 -10.21
N VAL A 69 17.10 6.06 -9.39
CA VAL A 69 18.47 5.54 -9.53
C VAL A 69 18.55 4.04 -9.21
N ALA A 70 17.81 3.58 -8.21
CA ALA A 70 17.76 2.17 -7.86
C ALA A 70 16.97 1.33 -8.90
N ALA A 71 15.91 1.89 -9.51
CA ALA A 71 15.20 1.25 -10.63
C ALA A 71 16.08 1.12 -11.90
N ALA A 72 17.06 2.00 -12.07
CA ALA A 72 17.98 1.98 -13.22
C ALA A 72 19.17 1.01 -13.07
N LYS A 73 19.46 0.49 -11.86
CA LYS A 73 20.73 -0.21 -11.60
C LYS A 73 20.67 -1.72 -11.32
N GLN A 74 19.53 -2.35 -11.02
CA GLN A 74 19.46 -3.81 -10.85
C GLN A 74 18.02 -4.32 -10.70
N ARG A 75 17.81 -5.63 -10.97
CA ARG A 75 16.57 -6.40 -10.77
C ARG A 75 15.88 -5.93 -9.48
N PRO A 76 14.69 -5.31 -9.57
CA PRO A 76 14.12 -4.66 -8.39
C PRO A 76 13.86 -5.71 -7.32
N PRO A 77 14.03 -5.36 -6.03
CA PRO A 77 13.84 -6.32 -4.94
C PRO A 77 12.46 -6.98 -5.04
N ILE A 78 12.38 -8.24 -4.60
CA ILE A 78 11.14 -9.03 -4.59
C ILE A 78 10.01 -8.31 -3.84
N THR A 79 10.32 -7.34 -2.97
CA THR A 79 9.35 -6.62 -2.16
C THR A 79 8.45 -5.70 -2.97
N THR A 80 7.15 -5.97 -2.91
CA THR A 80 6.10 -5.22 -3.63
C THR A 80 6.05 -3.74 -3.25
N HIS A 81 6.41 -3.35 -2.03
CA HIS A 81 6.48 -1.95 -1.61
C HIS A 81 7.53 -1.10 -2.35
N TYR A 82 8.56 -1.71 -2.94
CA TYR A 82 9.47 -0.97 -3.82
C TYR A 82 8.77 -0.58 -5.14
N HIS A 83 7.86 -1.43 -5.61
CA HIS A 83 7.09 -1.20 -6.82
C HIS A 83 5.96 -0.20 -6.65
N VAL A 84 5.55 0.11 -5.42
CA VAL A 84 4.61 1.20 -5.11
C VAL A 84 5.32 2.56 -5.16
N GLN A 85 6.54 2.67 -4.63
CA GLN A 85 7.26 3.94 -4.52
C GLN A 85 7.56 4.60 -5.86
N VAL A 86 7.93 3.81 -6.87
CA VAL A 86 8.30 4.32 -8.21
C VAL A 86 7.12 5.00 -8.93
N PRO A 87 5.94 4.37 -9.09
CA PRO A 87 4.79 5.00 -9.74
C PRO A 87 4.21 6.14 -8.91
N ASP A 88 4.21 6.06 -7.58
CA ASP A 88 3.76 7.15 -6.70
C ASP A 88 4.64 8.41 -6.89
N CYS A 89 5.96 8.21 -6.92
CA CYS A 89 6.91 9.26 -7.27
C CYS A 89 6.74 9.79 -8.69
N ALA A 90 6.46 8.91 -9.66
CA ALA A 90 6.21 9.32 -11.04
C ALA A 90 4.97 10.21 -11.13
N LEU A 91 3.89 9.85 -10.45
CA LEU A 91 2.66 10.63 -10.37
C LEU A 91 2.90 12.01 -9.77
N PHE A 92 3.64 12.07 -8.66
CA PHE A 92 3.97 13.35 -8.01
C PHE A 92 4.73 14.32 -8.92
N VAL A 93 5.66 13.82 -9.76
CA VAL A 93 6.41 14.67 -10.70
C VAL A 93 5.70 14.82 -12.07
N GLY A 94 4.42 14.46 -12.17
CA GLY A 94 3.60 14.62 -13.38
C GLY A 94 3.90 13.61 -14.50
N LYS A 95 4.64 12.52 -14.23
CA LYS A 95 4.99 11.49 -15.22
C LYS A 95 3.93 10.37 -15.26
N GLN A 96 2.72 10.72 -15.69
CA GLN A 96 1.59 9.78 -15.74
C GLN A 96 1.84 8.59 -16.68
N ASP A 97 2.53 8.78 -17.81
CA ASP A 97 2.86 7.69 -18.74
C ASP A 97 3.70 6.58 -18.10
N TRP A 98 4.63 6.96 -17.23
CA TRP A 98 5.46 6.01 -16.50
C TRP A 98 4.66 5.24 -15.46
N ALA A 99 3.73 5.91 -14.77
CA ALA A 99 2.81 5.26 -13.86
C ALA A 99 1.91 4.26 -14.61
N ARG A 100 1.32 4.64 -15.75
CA ARG A 100 0.54 3.72 -16.61
C ARG A 100 1.33 2.50 -17.05
N LYS A 101 2.56 2.70 -17.54
CA LYS A 101 3.46 1.59 -17.90
C LYS A 101 3.74 0.69 -16.71
N THR A 102 3.93 1.26 -15.52
CA THR A 102 4.17 0.48 -14.30
C THR A 102 2.95 -0.37 -13.92
N MET A 103 1.73 0.14 -14.11
CA MET A 103 0.50 -0.63 -13.87
C MET A 103 0.40 -1.81 -14.83
N GLU A 104 0.66 -1.59 -16.12
CA GLU A 104 0.66 -2.70 -17.10
C GLU A 104 1.72 -3.76 -16.78
N GLU A 105 2.92 -3.34 -16.37
CA GLU A 105 3.97 -4.28 -15.96
C GLU A 105 3.63 -5.01 -14.65
N ALA A 106 2.87 -4.40 -13.73
CA ALA A 106 2.49 -5.02 -12.47
C ALA A 106 1.59 -6.25 -12.66
N LYS A 107 0.77 -6.28 -13.71
CA LYS A 107 -0.08 -7.42 -14.07
C LYS A 107 0.70 -8.73 -14.13
N SER A 108 1.80 -8.76 -14.89
CA SER A 108 2.64 -9.96 -15.04
C SER A 108 3.73 -10.05 -13.98
N LYS A 109 4.46 -8.96 -13.72
CA LYS A 109 5.65 -8.97 -12.85
C LYS A 109 5.33 -9.03 -11.36
N ARG A 110 4.08 -8.73 -10.96
CA ARG A 110 3.66 -8.69 -9.55
C ARG A 110 2.50 -9.63 -9.30
N ILE A 111 1.34 -9.39 -9.92
CA ILE A 111 0.14 -10.19 -9.64
C ILE A 111 0.36 -11.64 -10.10
N ALA A 112 0.63 -11.86 -11.40
CA ALA A 112 0.79 -13.23 -11.91
C ALA A 112 2.03 -13.95 -11.34
N ALA A 113 3.09 -13.21 -11.00
CA ALA A 113 4.33 -13.79 -10.48
C ALA A 113 4.29 -14.15 -8.99
N GLN A 114 3.42 -13.54 -8.19
CA GLN A 114 3.40 -13.70 -6.73
C GLN A 114 2.14 -14.36 -6.18
N ILE A 115 1.04 -14.32 -6.93
CA ILE A 115 -0.24 -14.88 -6.53
C ILE A 115 -0.52 -16.13 -7.37
N GLU A 116 -0.88 -17.23 -6.73
CA GLU A 116 -1.34 -18.44 -7.39
C GLU A 116 -2.84 -18.34 -7.74
N ALA A 117 -3.33 -19.27 -8.56
CA ALA A 117 -4.73 -19.30 -9.02
C ALA A 117 -5.75 -19.33 -7.87
N ASP A 118 -5.40 -19.93 -6.74
CA ASP A 118 -6.21 -20.02 -5.52
C ASP A 118 -5.98 -18.88 -4.52
N GLY A 119 -5.12 -17.91 -4.86
CA GLY A 119 -4.79 -16.77 -4.02
C GLY A 119 -3.60 -16.96 -3.09
N ARG A 120 -2.99 -18.16 -3.06
CA ARG A 120 -1.76 -18.37 -2.29
C ARG A 120 -0.65 -17.43 -2.74
N GLN A 121 0.17 -17.02 -1.78
CA GLN A 121 1.39 -16.26 -2.01
C GLN A 121 2.59 -17.13 -1.65
N SER A 122 2.92 -18.09 -2.52
CA SER A 122 3.82 -19.23 -2.23
C SER A 122 5.16 -18.83 -1.60
N LEU A 123 5.73 -17.69 -2.00
CA LEU A 123 6.99 -17.17 -1.43
C LEU A 123 6.82 -16.62 -0.01
N GLU A 124 5.68 -16.01 0.28
CA GLU A 124 5.37 -15.45 1.60
C GLU A 124 4.97 -16.53 2.60
N LEU A 125 4.34 -17.61 2.12
CA LEU A 125 3.95 -18.76 2.94
C LEU A 125 5.14 -19.55 3.49
N GLN A 126 6.32 -19.42 2.88
CA GLN A 126 7.57 -20.04 3.35
C GLN A 126 8.27 -19.24 4.45
N ARG A 127 7.75 -18.06 4.81
CA ARG A 127 8.38 -17.16 5.78
C ARG A 127 8.07 -17.60 7.22
N THR A 128 8.88 -17.14 8.17
CA THR A 128 8.70 -17.42 9.60
C THR A 128 7.49 -16.72 10.23
N LYS A 129 6.97 -15.68 9.55
CA LYS A 129 5.74 -14.98 9.88
C LYS A 129 4.81 -14.96 8.65
N ALA A 130 4.46 -16.14 8.16
CA ALA A 130 3.84 -16.33 6.85
C ALA A 130 2.58 -15.46 6.64
N PHE A 131 1.73 -15.33 7.68
CA PHE A 131 0.53 -14.52 7.60
C PHE A 131 0.87 -13.04 7.44
N SER A 132 1.73 -12.52 8.30
CA SER A 132 2.13 -11.10 8.29
C SER A 132 2.83 -10.70 6.99
N TYR A 133 3.67 -11.59 6.43
CA TYR A 133 4.30 -11.37 5.13
C TYR A 133 3.27 -11.37 3.98
N SER A 134 2.27 -12.26 4.03
CA SER A 134 1.18 -12.30 3.04
C SER A 134 0.31 -11.05 3.10
N CYS A 135 -0.03 -10.55 4.29
CA CYS A 135 -0.74 -9.28 4.49
C CYS A 135 0.08 -8.09 4.00
N MET A 136 1.39 -8.06 4.29
CA MET A 136 2.29 -7.01 3.81
C MET A 136 2.36 -6.97 2.28
N ASN A 137 2.52 -8.12 1.62
CA ASN A 137 2.58 -8.19 0.17
C ASN A 137 1.24 -7.78 -0.47
N LEU A 138 0.12 -8.28 0.06
CA LEU A 138 -1.23 -7.90 -0.38
C LEU A 138 -1.46 -6.39 -0.27
N ARG A 139 -1.06 -5.75 0.84
CA ARG A 139 -1.15 -4.30 1.01
C ARG A 139 -0.40 -3.54 -0.09
N GLY A 140 0.79 -4.00 -0.46
CA GLY A 140 1.54 -3.40 -1.58
C GLY A 140 0.83 -3.55 -2.93
N LEU A 141 0.15 -4.68 -3.18
CA LEU A 141 -0.62 -4.90 -4.40
C LEU A 141 -1.88 -4.03 -4.45
N ILE A 142 -2.55 -3.86 -3.32
CA ILE A 142 -3.70 -2.96 -3.19
C ILE A 142 -3.27 -1.50 -3.40
N GLU A 143 -2.14 -1.09 -2.81
CA GLU A 143 -1.57 0.25 -3.04
C GLU A 143 -1.28 0.48 -4.54
N LEU A 144 -0.78 -0.53 -5.25
CA LEU A 144 -0.62 -0.46 -6.71
C LEU A 144 -1.96 -0.27 -7.43
N ALA A 145 -3.01 -1.00 -7.04
CA ALA A 145 -4.32 -0.86 -7.66
C ALA A 145 -4.90 0.54 -7.47
N GLN A 146 -4.78 1.11 -6.27
CA GLN A 146 -5.18 2.50 -5.99
C GLN A 146 -4.40 3.52 -6.82
N LEU A 147 -3.10 3.31 -7.04
CA LEU A 147 -2.31 4.17 -7.93
C LEU A 147 -2.75 4.01 -9.39
N GLY A 148 -3.21 2.81 -9.76
CA GLY A 148 -3.83 2.53 -11.05
C GLY A 148 -5.07 3.36 -11.29
N ASP A 149 -5.96 3.46 -10.31
CA ASP A 149 -7.19 4.26 -10.39
C ASP A 149 -6.90 5.73 -10.79
N VAL A 150 -5.80 6.30 -10.31
CA VAL A 150 -5.37 7.67 -10.62
C VAL A 150 -4.99 7.86 -12.09
N VAL A 151 -4.49 6.81 -12.75
CA VAL A 151 -3.99 6.86 -14.13
C VAL A 151 -4.84 6.06 -15.12
N GLY A 152 -6.03 5.64 -14.71
CA GLY A 152 -6.95 4.83 -15.52
C GLY A 152 -6.50 3.38 -15.75
N GLY A 153 -5.60 2.86 -14.90
CA GLY A 153 -5.19 1.46 -14.93
C GLY A 153 -6.05 0.63 -13.97
N ASP A 154 -6.64 -0.45 -14.46
CA ASP A 154 -7.48 -1.34 -13.64
C ASP A 154 -6.70 -2.60 -13.23
N LEU A 155 -6.14 -2.57 -12.03
CA LEU A 155 -5.53 -3.75 -11.40
C LEU A 155 -6.49 -4.48 -10.46
N TRP A 156 -7.58 -3.84 -10.06
CA TRP A 156 -8.61 -4.46 -9.24
C TRP A 156 -9.24 -5.63 -10.01
N HIS A 157 -9.67 -5.40 -11.25
CA HIS A 157 -10.32 -6.41 -12.08
C HIS A 157 -9.35 -7.19 -12.98
N TYR A 158 -8.04 -6.93 -12.86
CA TYR A 158 -7.07 -7.73 -13.59
C TYR A 158 -7.06 -9.18 -13.08
N GLN A 159 -7.11 -10.10 -14.05
CA GLN A 159 -6.99 -11.53 -13.83
C GLN A 159 -6.08 -12.13 -14.92
N SER A 160 -5.13 -12.97 -14.53
CA SER A 160 -4.34 -13.75 -15.49
C SER A 160 -5.19 -14.84 -16.15
N SER A 161 -4.68 -15.45 -17.22
CA SER A 161 -5.34 -16.57 -17.90
C SER A 161 -5.63 -17.77 -17.00
N ASP A 162 -4.86 -17.96 -15.93
CA ASP A 162 -5.04 -19.00 -14.91
C ASP A 162 -5.64 -18.45 -13.59
N ALA A 163 -6.42 -17.37 -13.68
CA ALA A 163 -7.24 -16.82 -12.61
C ALA A 163 -6.53 -16.11 -11.44
N ARG A 164 -5.22 -15.83 -11.53
CA ARG A 164 -4.46 -15.08 -10.50
C ARG A 164 -4.90 -13.62 -10.48
N SER A 165 -5.23 -13.11 -9.30
CA SER A 165 -5.70 -11.73 -9.12
C SER A 165 -5.48 -11.25 -7.68
N ILE A 166 -5.50 -9.93 -7.48
CA ILE A 166 -5.47 -9.34 -6.12
C ILE A 166 -6.66 -9.87 -5.30
N ARG A 167 -7.84 -9.97 -5.92
CA ARG A 167 -9.05 -10.48 -5.26
C ARG A 167 -8.84 -11.88 -4.68
N ARG A 168 -8.24 -12.79 -5.45
CA ARG A 168 -7.91 -14.15 -4.95
C ARG A 168 -7.02 -14.11 -3.72
N ALA A 169 -6.01 -13.23 -3.69
CA ALA A 169 -5.13 -13.10 -2.52
C ALA A 169 -5.86 -12.56 -1.27
N VAL A 170 -6.83 -11.65 -1.43
CA VAL A 170 -7.70 -11.20 -0.33
C VAL A 170 -8.54 -12.39 0.17
N ASP A 171 -9.22 -13.07 -0.75
CA ASP A 171 -10.14 -14.18 -0.46
C ASP A 171 -9.44 -15.37 0.19
N TYR A 172 -8.15 -15.60 -0.13
CA TYR A 172 -7.35 -16.64 0.48
C TYR A 172 -7.06 -16.39 1.96
N LEU A 173 -6.77 -15.14 2.34
CA LEU A 173 -6.43 -14.78 3.72
C LEU A 173 -7.67 -14.62 4.62
N LEU A 174 -8.81 -14.30 4.01
CA LEU A 174 -10.05 -13.94 4.69
C LEU A 174 -10.51 -14.98 5.74
N PRO A 175 -10.66 -16.28 5.42
CA PRO A 175 -11.20 -17.26 6.36
C PRO A 175 -10.30 -17.48 7.59
N CYS A 176 -8.99 -17.28 7.43
CA CYS A 176 -8.05 -17.39 8.55
C CYS A 176 -8.11 -16.16 9.45
N ALA A 177 -8.30 -14.96 8.87
CA ALA A 177 -8.44 -13.73 9.63
C ALA A 177 -9.78 -13.65 10.38
N THR A 178 -10.87 -14.13 9.77
CA THR A 178 -12.19 -14.19 10.42
C THR A 178 -12.31 -15.33 11.43
N GLY A 179 -11.36 -16.27 11.46
CA GLY A 179 -11.35 -17.42 12.35
C GLY A 179 -12.21 -18.60 11.89
N GLU A 180 -12.67 -18.60 10.64
CA GLU A 180 -13.38 -19.72 10.01
C GLU A 180 -12.45 -20.90 9.69
N LYS A 181 -11.17 -20.61 9.43
CA LYS A 181 -10.13 -21.62 9.18
C LYS A 181 -8.93 -21.39 10.09
N LYS A 182 -8.26 -22.49 10.46
CA LYS A 182 -6.98 -22.44 11.18
C LYS A 182 -5.86 -22.12 10.20
N TRP A 183 -4.94 -21.25 10.61
CA TRP A 183 -3.72 -20.99 9.84
C TRP A 183 -2.74 -22.16 9.96
N GLU A 184 -2.34 -22.73 8.83
CA GLU A 184 -1.53 -23.95 8.76
C GLU A 184 -0.02 -23.68 8.57
N TYR A 185 0.36 -22.43 8.30
CA TYR A 185 1.75 -22.05 8.03
C TYR A 185 2.46 -21.47 9.26
N LYS A 186 3.79 -21.40 9.20
CA LYS A 186 4.62 -20.92 10.29
C LYS A 186 4.29 -19.46 10.66
N GLN A 187 3.99 -19.23 11.93
CA GLN A 187 3.71 -17.91 12.47
C GLN A 187 4.26 -17.80 13.90
N LEU A 188 5.49 -17.27 14.05
CA LEU A 188 6.22 -17.29 15.32
C LEU A 188 5.60 -16.46 16.46
N VAL A 189 4.84 -15.40 16.14
CA VAL A 189 4.31 -14.44 17.14
C VAL A 189 2.79 -14.59 17.29
N GLY A 190 2.22 -15.69 16.81
CA GLY A 190 0.76 -15.84 16.68
C GLY A 190 0.20 -15.08 15.49
N LEU A 191 -0.99 -15.47 15.06
CA LEU A 191 -1.70 -14.80 13.96
C LEU A 191 -2.41 -13.57 14.51
N ASP A 192 -2.13 -12.42 13.92
CA ASP A 192 -2.83 -11.16 14.21
C ASP A 192 -3.75 -10.82 13.03
N PRO A 193 -5.07 -11.03 13.14
CA PRO A 193 -6.00 -10.75 12.06
C PRO A 193 -6.10 -9.27 11.71
N THR A 194 -5.74 -8.37 12.66
CA THR A 194 -5.91 -6.92 12.47
C THR A 194 -5.03 -6.40 11.33
N GLU A 195 -3.92 -7.09 11.04
CA GLU A 195 -3.01 -6.80 9.92
C GLU A 195 -3.73 -6.79 8.54
N LEU A 196 -4.82 -7.55 8.40
CA LEU A 196 -5.58 -7.64 7.14
C LEU A 196 -6.65 -6.53 7.02
N THR A 197 -7.08 -5.93 8.13
CA THR A 197 -8.24 -5.02 8.19
C THR A 197 -8.14 -3.84 7.23
N SER A 198 -6.97 -3.19 7.18
CA SER A 198 -6.76 -2.05 6.27
C SER A 198 -6.91 -2.46 4.80
N GLY A 199 -6.37 -3.63 4.43
CA GLY A 199 -6.52 -4.20 3.09
C GLY A 199 -7.96 -4.54 2.76
N LEU A 200 -8.75 -5.04 3.71
CA LEU A 200 -10.17 -5.33 3.52
C LEU A 200 -11.01 -4.08 3.29
N LEU A 201 -10.78 -3.03 4.08
CA LEU A 201 -11.47 -1.75 3.89
C LEU A 201 -11.15 -1.15 2.51
N GLN A 202 -9.89 -1.22 2.09
CA GLN A 202 -9.45 -0.76 0.77
C GLN A 202 -10.04 -1.62 -0.36
N ALA A 203 -10.05 -2.95 -0.20
CA ALA A 203 -10.67 -3.88 -1.15
C ALA A 203 -12.17 -3.66 -1.25
N SER A 204 -12.87 -3.36 -0.15
CA SER A 204 -14.29 -3.01 -0.17
C SER A 204 -14.57 -1.80 -1.03
N VAL A 205 -13.74 -0.75 -0.95
CA VAL A 205 -13.85 0.43 -1.83
C VAL A 205 -13.53 0.05 -3.28
N GLY A 206 -12.39 -0.61 -3.53
CA GLY A 206 -11.93 -0.92 -4.89
C GLY A 206 -12.86 -1.86 -5.66
N TYR A 207 -13.51 -2.78 -4.96
CA TYR A 207 -14.44 -3.75 -5.56
C TYR A 207 -15.92 -3.39 -5.42
N GLY A 208 -16.27 -2.39 -4.62
CA GLY A 208 -17.66 -2.09 -4.27
C GLY A 208 -18.36 -3.25 -3.53
N ASP A 209 -17.60 -4.10 -2.84
CA ASP A 209 -18.13 -5.30 -2.18
C ASP A 209 -18.12 -5.15 -0.65
N ALA A 210 -19.31 -5.16 -0.06
CA ALA A 210 -19.52 -5.03 1.38
C ALA A 210 -19.09 -6.28 2.17
N VAL A 211 -18.76 -7.40 1.51
CA VAL A 211 -18.23 -8.59 2.21
C VAL A 211 -16.92 -8.28 2.94
N TYR A 212 -16.04 -7.48 2.33
CA TYR A 212 -14.75 -7.14 2.91
C TYR A 212 -14.89 -6.16 4.09
N GLU A 213 -15.81 -5.20 3.99
CA GLU A 213 -16.14 -4.31 5.10
C GLU A 213 -16.68 -5.10 6.30
N ARG A 214 -17.68 -5.97 6.09
CA ARG A 214 -18.22 -6.83 7.17
C ARG A 214 -17.16 -7.74 7.81
N ALA A 215 -16.22 -8.26 7.01
CA ALA A 215 -15.11 -9.03 7.55
C ALA A 215 -14.16 -8.19 8.41
N ALA A 216 -13.85 -6.97 7.98
CA ALA A 216 -13.08 -6.00 8.77
C ALA A 216 -13.79 -5.66 10.11
N GLU A 217 -15.12 -5.49 10.09
CA GLU A 217 -15.93 -5.28 11.30
C GLU A 217 -15.86 -6.48 12.25
N THR A 218 -15.94 -7.69 11.70
CA THR A 218 -15.84 -8.93 12.47
C THR A 218 -14.49 -9.03 13.18
N ILE A 219 -13.40 -8.71 12.47
CA ILE A 219 -12.04 -8.69 13.02
C ILE A 219 -11.92 -7.64 14.13
N GLY A 220 -12.33 -6.38 13.87
CA GLY A 220 -12.25 -5.29 14.84
C GLY A 220 -13.14 -5.49 16.08
N THR A 221 -14.25 -6.22 15.93
CA THR A 221 -15.09 -6.60 17.07
C THR A 221 -14.37 -7.63 17.95
N LYS A 222 -13.74 -8.65 17.36
CA LYS A 222 -12.97 -9.69 18.07
C LYS A 222 -11.70 -9.16 18.73
N SER A 223 -11.00 -8.21 18.10
CA SER A 223 -9.75 -7.64 18.64
C SER A 223 -9.94 -6.61 19.75
N GLY A 224 -11.15 -6.02 19.87
CA GLY A 224 -11.42 -4.95 20.84
C GLY A 224 -10.85 -3.59 20.45
N GLU A 225 -10.34 -3.41 19.21
CA GLU A 225 -9.76 -2.15 18.76
C GLU A 225 -10.81 -1.05 18.54
N SER A 226 -10.75 -0.01 19.38
CA SER A 226 -11.71 1.09 19.43
C SER A 226 -11.68 1.99 18.19
N VAL A 227 -10.51 2.23 17.60
CA VAL A 227 -10.35 3.13 16.44
C VAL A 227 -10.96 2.54 15.16
N LEU A 228 -10.81 1.23 14.94
CA LEU A 228 -11.46 0.55 13.82
C LEU A 228 -12.97 0.56 13.97
N ARG A 229 -13.48 0.25 15.17
CA ARG A 229 -14.92 0.37 15.47
C ARG A 229 -15.44 1.79 15.21
N LEU A 230 -14.65 2.82 15.56
CA LEU A 230 -15.01 4.22 15.35
C LEU A 230 -15.03 4.59 13.86
N ALA A 231 -13.99 4.18 13.10
CA ALA A 231 -13.91 4.45 11.66
C ALA A 231 -15.03 3.76 10.88
N ILE A 232 -15.35 2.50 11.23
CA ILE A 232 -16.50 1.75 10.71
C ILE A 232 -17.81 2.49 11.01
N ARG A 233 -18.01 2.89 12.27
CA ARG A 233 -19.22 3.59 12.69
C ARG A 233 -19.40 4.92 11.93
N ILE A 234 -18.34 5.72 11.83
CA ILE A 234 -18.36 7.00 11.10
C ILE A 234 -18.74 6.77 9.63
N ARG A 235 -18.20 5.71 8.99
CA ARG A 235 -18.51 5.40 7.59
C ARG A 235 -19.96 4.96 7.39
N LYS A 236 -20.50 4.15 8.31
CA LYS A 236 -21.91 3.72 8.30
C LYS A 236 -22.86 4.90 8.50
N GLU A 237 -22.51 5.83 9.40
CA GLU A 237 -23.25 7.09 9.61
C GLU A 237 -23.15 8.03 8.40
N ALA A 238 -22.07 7.95 7.60
CA ALA A 238 -21.84 8.76 6.41
C ALA A 238 -22.45 8.21 5.11
N SER A 239 -23.03 7.00 5.09
CA SER A 239 -23.80 6.47 3.96
C SER A 239 -25.30 6.65 4.19
N PRO A 240 -25.95 7.67 3.60
CA PRO A 240 -27.38 7.85 3.71
C PRO A 240 -28.08 6.89 2.73
N GLY A 241 -28.48 5.71 3.21
CA GLY A 241 -29.41 4.83 2.50
C GLY A 241 -29.02 3.35 2.52
N GLY A 242 -29.76 2.58 3.30
CA GLY A 242 -29.68 1.11 3.30
C GLY A 242 -30.55 0.54 4.41
N ASN A 243 -31.87 0.56 4.20
CA ASN A 243 -32.83 -0.33 4.88
C ASN A 243 -32.76 -1.72 4.26
#